data_AF-A0A967G5T3-F1
#
_entry.id   AF-A0A967G5T3-F1
#
_cell.length_a   1.000
_cell.length_b   1.000
_cell.length_c   1.000
_cell.angle_alpha   90.00
_cell.angle_beta   90.00
_cell.angle_gamma   90.00
#
_symmetry.space_group_name_H-M   'P 1'
#
loop_
_entity.id
_entity.type
_entity.pdbx_description
1 polymer ?
#
loop_
_entity_poly.entity_id
_entity_poly.type
_entity_poly.pdbx_seq_one_letter_code
_entity_poly.pdbx_strand_id
1 'polypeptide(L)' 'KLAVCDDPYCTNANLQVVDSAGNVGVNNDLTLDNNGRPVISYYDATNQQLKLAQCNNLNCTAPNLTVVDNIDNPGI' A
#
# COMPACT_ATOMS: atom_id res chain seq x y z
N LYS A 1 -1.88 -4.11 -6.02
CA LYS A 1 -2.62 -3.03 -6.73
C LYS A 1 -3.68 -2.48 -5.79
N LEU A 2 -3.96 -1.18 -5.82
CA LEU A 2 -5.06 -0.53 -5.12
C LEU A 2 -6.19 -0.26 -6.12
N ALA A 3 -7.43 -0.56 -5.76
CA ALA A 3 -8.61 -0.14 -6.50
C ALA A 3 -9.20 1.11 -5.85
N VAL A 4 -9.41 2.16 -6.64
CA VAL A 4 -10.08 3.40 -6.21
C VAL A 4 -11.37 3.51 -7.00
N CYS A 5 -12.51 3.57 -6.31
CA CYS A 5 -13.80 3.63 -6.96
C CYS A 5 -14.14 5.05 -7.40
N ASP A 6 -14.61 5.20 -8.64
CA ASP A 6 -15.05 6.50 -9.16
C ASP A 6 -16.48 6.85 -8.71
N ASP A 7 -17.20 5.87 -8.15
CA ASP A 7 -18.56 6.00 -7.63
C ASP A 7 -18.78 5.20 -6.33
N PRO A 8 -19.83 5.51 -5.52
CA PRO A 8 -20.08 4.86 -4.23
C PRO A 8 -20.36 3.35 -4.29
N TYR A 9 -20.71 2.83 -5.46
CA TYR A 9 -20.98 1.42 -5.69
C TYR A 9 -19.84 0.70 -6.40
N CYS A 10 -18.75 1.41 -6.71
CA CYS A 10 -17.60 0.88 -7.43
C CYS A 10 -17.97 0.21 -8.76
N THR A 11 -18.95 0.75 -9.48
CA THR A 11 -19.27 0.26 -10.83
C THR A 11 -18.13 0.53 -11.81
N ASN A 12 -17.39 1.62 -11.59
CA ASN A 12 -16.10 1.89 -12.21
C ASN A 12 -15.01 2.02 -11.14
N ALA A 13 -13.83 1.50 -11.44
CA ALA A 13 -12.68 1.59 -10.56
C ALA A 13 -11.39 1.85 -11.34
N ASN A 14 -10.57 2.74 -10.81
CA ASN A 14 -9.21 2.98 -11.26
C ASN A 14 -8.24 2.08 -10.49
N LEU A 15 -7.41 1.34 -11.22
CA LEU A 15 -6.40 0.45 -10.65
C LEU A 15 -5.03 1.11 -10.62
N GLN A 16 -4.46 1.19 -9.43
CA GLN A 16 -3.17 1.83 -9.20
C GLN A 16 -2.15 0.81 -8.72
N VAL A 17 -0.96 0.83 -9.31
CA VAL A 17 0.15 0.00 -8.88
C VAL A 17 0.84 0.72 -7.73
N VAL A 18 0.70 0.19 -6.52
CA VAL A 18 1.28 0.79 -5.30
C VAL A 18 2.77 0.47 -5.19
N ASP A 19 3.12 -0.79 -5.44
CA ASP A 19 4.48 -1.31 -5.48
C ASP A 19 4.50 -2.45 -6.50
N SER A 20 5.59 -2.55 -7.25
CA SER A 20 5.81 -3.56 -8.29
C SER A 20 7.17 -4.25 -8.17
N ALA A 21 7.99 -3.88 -7.19
CA ALA A 21 9.33 -4.42 -7.04
C ALA A 21 9.30 -5.76 -6.29
N GLY A 22 9.28 -6.87 -7.04
CA GLY A 22 9.31 -8.22 -6.48
C GLY A 22 7.93 -8.80 -6.16
N ASN A 23 7.89 -9.85 -5.35
CA ASN A 23 6.67 -10.47 -4.86
C ASN A 23 6.17 -9.73 -3.61
N VAL A 24 5.30 -8.76 -3.84
CA VAL A 24 4.80 -7.82 -2.83
C VAL A 24 3.29 -7.89 -2.69
N GLY A 25 2.78 -7.42 -1.55
CA GLY A 25 1.35 -7.27 -1.30
C GLY A 25 0.73 -8.41 -0.49
N VAL A 26 1.55 -9.31 0.08
CA VAL A 26 1.06 -10.43 0.89
C VAL A 26 0.56 -9.92 2.25
N ASN A 27 -0.53 -10.51 2.77
CA ASN A 27 -1.13 -10.19 4.07
C ASN A 27 -1.32 -8.67 4.27
N ASN A 28 -1.88 -8.00 3.27
CA ASN A 28 -2.03 -6.57 3.29
C ASN A 28 -3.19 -6.12 4.18
N ASP A 29 -3.09 -4.90 4.70
CA ASP A 29 -4.18 -4.19 5.38
C ASP A 29 -4.19 -2.72 4.92
N LEU A 30 -5.34 -2.06 5.03
CA LEU A 30 -5.54 -0.70 4.54
C LEU A 30 -6.38 0.11 5.53
N THR A 31 -5.89 1.31 5.84
CA THR A 31 -6.66 2.36 6.51
C THR A 31 -6.63 3.64 5.67
N LEU A 32 -7.51 4.57 5.99
CA LEU A 32 -7.43 5.94 5.50
C LEU A 32 -6.82 6.83 6.58
N ASP A 33 -5.99 7.79 6.17
CA ASP A 33 -5.53 8.85 7.07
C ASP A 33 -6.62 9.93 7.26
N ASN A 34 -6.34 10.95 8.08
CA ASN A 34 -7.28 12.04 8.37
C ASN A 34 -7.70 12.86 7.14
N ASN A 35 -6.98 12.75 6.02
CA ASN A 35 -7.31 13.40 4.76
C ASN A 35 -7.98 12.43 3.76
N GLY A 36 -8.34 11.22 4.21
CA GLY A 36 -8.93 10.18 3.37
C GLY A 36 -7.95 9.48 2.44
N ARG A 37 -6.63 9.68 2.60
CA ARG A 37 -5.63 9.05 1.73
C ARG A 37 -5.30 7.64 2.23
N PRO A 38 -5.16 6.65 1.34
CA PRO A 38 -4.83 5.29 1.76
C PRO A 38 -3.45 5.19 2.41
N VAL A 39 -3.38 4.41 3.48
CA VAL A 39 -2.16 3.93 4.13
C VAL A 39 -2.25 2.42 4.17
N ILE A 40 -1.27 1.74 3.56
CA ILE A 40 -1.34 0.31 3.27
C ILE A 40 -0.13 -0.38 3.87
N SER A 41 -0.35 -1.30 4.81
CA SER A 41 0.70 -2.23 5.26
C SER A 41 0.68 -3.48 4.40
N TYR A 42 1.84 -4.00 4.02
CA TYR A 42 1.95 -5.21 3.23
C TYR A 42 3.31 -5.88 3.40
N TYR A 43 3.35 -7.19 3.17
CA TYR A 43 4.58 -7.95 3.18
C TYR A 43 5.19 -8.06 1.77
N ASP A 44 6.48 -7.78 1.70
CA ASP A 44 7.36 -8.05 0.56
C ASP A 44 8.06 -9.39 0.82
N ALA A 45 7.57 -10.42 0.14
CA ALA A 45 8.07 -11.78 0.30
C ALA A 45 9.42 -12.00 -0.40
N THR A 46 9.76 -11.17 -1.39
CA THR A 46 11.07 -11.24 -2.05
C THR A 46 12.18 -10.79 -1.10
N ASN A 47 11.93 -9.70 -0.37
CA ASN A 47 12.92 -9.12 0.54
C ASN A 47 12.72 -9.53 2.00
N GLN A 48 11.63 -10.22 2.33
CA GLN A 48 11.23 -10.59 3.69
C GLN A 48 11.06 -9.36 4.59
N GLN A 49 10.30 -8.38 4.10
CA GLN A 49 10.13 -7.08 4.75
C GLN A 49 8.65 -6.75 4.96
N LEU A 50 8.31 -6.20 6.12
CA LEU A 50 7.06 -5.48 6.29
C LEU A 50 7.25 -4.07 5.74
N LYS A 51 6.42 -3.68 4.77
CA LYS A 51 6.45 -2.38 4.13
C LYS A 51 5.16 -1.62 4.38
N LEU A 52 5.26 -0.30 4.38
CA LEU A 52 4.15 0.62 4.47
C LEU A 52 4.16 1.56 3.26
N ALA A 53 3.06 1.58 2.51
CA ALA A 53 2.79 2.55 1.47
C ALA A 53 1.88 3.66 2.00
N GLN A 54 2.37 4.89 1.99
CA GLN A 54 1.60 6.08 2.32
C GLN A 54 1.29 6.85 1.05
N CYS A 55 0.01 6.89 0.66
CA CYS A 55 -0.41 7.56 -0.55
C CYS A 55 -0.39 9.09 -0.35
N ASN A 56 0.25 9.82 -1.28
CA ASN A 56 0.30 11.28 -1.20
C ASN A 56 -1.01 11.97 -1.64
N ASN A 57 -1.92 11.22 -2.26
CA ASN A 57 -3.24 11.69 -2.68
C ASN A 57 -4.29 10.58 -2.61
N LEU A 58 -5.56 10.92 -2.81
CA LEU A 58 -6.70 10.00 -2.75
C LEU A 58 -6.60 8.85 -3.76
N ASN A 59 -5.98 9.11 -4.92
CA ASN A 59 -5.85 8.14 -6.00
C ASN A 59 -4.55 7.33 -5.92
N CYS A 60 -3.73 7.51 -4.86
CA CYS A 60 -2.44 6.85 -4.69
C CYS A 60 -1.54 6.80 -5.95
N THR A 61 -1.52 7.85 -6.76
CA THR A 61 -0.71 7.87 -8.00
C THR A 61 0.79 7.96 -7.72
N ALA A 62 1.17 8.33 -6.49
CA ALA A 62 2.55 8.38 -6.03
C ALA A 62 2.59 8.02 -4.53
N PRO A 63 2.72 6.74 -4.16
CA PRO A 63 2.92 6.34 -2.77
C PRO A 63 4.37 6.55 -2.34
N ASN A 64 4.56 6.96 -1.08
CA ASN A 64 5.84 6.83 -0.40
C ASN A 64 5.93 5.42 0.21
N LEU A 65 6.98 4.66 -0.14
CA LEU A 65 7.18 3.29 0.33
C LEU A 65 8.26 3.28 1.40
N THR A 66 7.95 2.69 2.56
CA THR A 66 8.87 2.59 3.70
C THR A 66 8.97 1.15 4.15
N VAL A 67 10.17 0.74 4.59
CA VAL A 67 10.38 -0.54 5.27
C VAL A 67 10.18 -0.29 6.77
N VAL A 68 9.21 -0.99 7.36
CA VAL A 68 8.86 -0.86 8.79
C VAL A 68 9.59 -1.92 9.61
N ASP A 69 9.72 -3.13 9.06
CA ASP A 69 10.38 -4.26 9.71
C ASP A 69 11.11 -5.09 8.65
N ASN A 70 12.27 -5.64 9.01
CA ASN A 70 13.08 -6.49 8.15
C ASN A 70 14.03 -7.37 8.97
N ILE A 71 14.74 -8.27 8.31
CA ILE A 71 15.69 -9.19 8.95
C ILE A 71 16.86 -8.49 9.68
N ASP A 72 17.20 -7.27 9.27
CA ASP A 72 18.29 -6.47 9.86
C ASP A 72 17.81 -5.60 11.04
N ASN A 73 16.49 -5.43 11.18
CA ASN A 73 15.82 -4.71 12.24
C ASN A 73 14.55 -5.47 12.66
N PRO A 74 14.70 -6.67 13.26
CA PRO A 74 13.57 -7.49 13.65
C PRO A 74 12.80 -6.82 14.79
N GLY A 75 11.75 -6.09 14.44
CA GLY A 75 10.76 -5.53 15.36
C GLY A 75 11.14 -4.21 16.04
N ILE A 76 10.19 -3.26 15.95
CA ILE A 76 9.83 -2.40 17.09
C ILE A 76 9.29 -3.30 18.22
#